data_AF-A0A645A9F4-F1
#
_entry.id   AF-A0A645A9F4-F1
#
_cell.length_a   1.000
_cell.length_b   1.000
_cell.length_c   1.000
_cell.angle_alpha   90.00
_cell.angle_beta   90.00
_cell.angle_gamma   90.00
#
_symmetry.space_group_name_H-M   'P 1'
#
loop_
_entity.id
_entity.type
_entity.pdbx_description
1 polymer ?
#
loop_
_entity_poly.entity_id
_entity_poly.type
_entity_poly.pdbx_seq_one_letter_code
_entity_poly.pdbx_strand_id
1 'polypeptide(L)'
;MSSEVLSKLLSGSAGLVSIMAIFISVYNSVITRRRLIAEAISKNRIEWIRDVRELVTSFLLNYDLGNLTEEKAIFYKLSLYMSTKNSDYKELLGALEECISDDKPKDKHRRDVISSAQVVLTQVWIRMKREAGIDRVSEARFLRKLRKEFEENKL
;
A
#
# COMPACT_ATOMS: atom_id res chain seq x y z
N MET A 1 -53.16 36.22 -8.95
CA MET A 1 -51.92 35.88 -8.22
C MET A 1 -50.83 36.78 -8.76
N SER A 2 -50.35 37.77 -8.01
CA SER A 2 -49.47 38.82 -8.56
C SER A 2 -48.07 38.30 -8.88
N SER A 3 -47.44 38.87 -9.89
CA SER A 3 -46.06 38.58 -10.31
C SER A 3 -45.05 38.73 -9.17
N GLU A 4 -45.34 39.53 -8.15
CA GLU A 4 -44.53 39.72 -6.94
C GLU A 4 -44.50 38.50 -6.00
N VAL A 5 -45.57 37.71 -5.93
CA VAL A 5 -45.61 36.50 -5.09
C VAL A 5 -44.79 35.39 -5.74
N LEU A 6 -44.85 35.28 -7.07
CA LEU A 6 -44.04 34.36 -7.87
C LEU A 6 -42.54 34.72 -7.83
N SER A 7 -42.18 36.00 -7.91
CA SER A 7 -40.77 36.42 -7.86
C SER A 7 -40.12 36.19 -6.50
N LYS A 8 -40.87 36.34 -5.39
CA LYS A 8 -40.39 36.05 -4.02
C LYS A 8 -40.26 34.55 -3.74
N LEU A 9 -41.14 33.71 -4.26
CA LEU A 9 -41.02 32.25 -4.19
C LEU A 9 -39.83 31.73 -5.02
N LEU A 10 -39.64 32.29 -6.23
CA LEU A 10 -38.50 31.95 -7.09
C LEU A 10 -37.17 32.42 -6.48
N SER A 11 -37.09 33.64 -5.94
CA SER A 11 -35.87 34.16 -5.30
C SER A 11 -35.52 33.42 -4.00
N GLY A 12 -36.52 33.03 -3.21
CA GLY A 12 -36.34 32.20 -2.01
C GLY A 12 -35.81 30.81 -2.34
N SER A 13 -36.29 30.19 -3.42
CA SER A 13 -35.79 28.89 -3.89
C SER A 13 -34.39 28.97 -4.51
N ALA A 14 -34.08 30.05 -5.25
CA ALA A 14 -32.76 30.26 -5.86
C ALA A 14 -31.65 30.45 -4.80
N GLY A 15 -31.93 31.16 -3.71
CA GLY A 15 -31.00 31.30 -2.58
C GLY A 15 -30.66 29.96 -1.91
N LEU A 16 -31.66 29.09 -1.73
CA LEU A 16 -31.46 27.75 -1.17
C LEU A 16 -30.65 26.84 -2.10
N VAL A 17 -30.92 26.90 -3.41
CA VAL A 17 -30.15 26.15 -4.42
C VAL A 17 -28.69 26.61 -4.43
N SER A 18 -28.43 27.92 -4.32
CA SER A 18 -27.07 28.47 -4.27
C SER A 18 -26.30 28.01 -3.02
N ILE A 19 -26.95 27.99 -1.85
CA ILE A 19 -26.34 27.50 -0.60
C ILE A 19 -26.02 26.00 -0.71
N MET A 20 -26.96 25.19 -1.23
CA MET A 20 -26.74 23.76 -1.44
C MET A 20 -25.62 23.48 -2.46
N ALA A 21 -25.52 24.27 -3.53
CA ALA A 21 -24.44 24.17 -4.50
C ALA A 21 -23.06 24.45 -3.87
N ILE A 22 -22.97 25.42 -2.95
CA ILE A 22 -21.75 25.70 -2.20
C ILE A 22 -21.38 24.50 -1.31
N PHE A 23 -22.35 23.91 -0.59
CA PHE A 23 -22.11 22.73 0.23
C PHE A 23 -21.63 21.53 -0.60
N ILE A 24 -22.27 21.25 -1.73
CA ILE A 24 -21.87 20.19 -2.65
C ILE A 24 -20.45 20.43 -3.19
N SER A 25 -20.13 21.67 -3.56
CA SER A 25 -18.82 22.05 -4.07
C SER A 25 -17.72 21.87 -3.02
N VAL A 26 -17.94 22.34 -1.80
CA VAL A 26 -17.00 22.17 -0.68
C VAL A 26 -16.81 20.69 -0.35
N TYR A 27 -17.91 19.93 -0.29
CA TYR A 27 -17.86 18.50 -0.01
C TYR A 27 -17.09 17.72 -1.10
N ASN A 28 -17.37 18.00 -2.37
CA ASN A 28 -16.65 17.42 -3.50
C ASN A 28 -15.16 17.77 -3.49
N SER A 29 -14.81 19.03 -3.17
CA SER A 29 -13.42 19.46 -3.04
C SER A 29 -12.66 18.67 -1.96
N VAL A 30 -13.29 18.45 -0.80
CA VAL A 30 -12.72 17.64 0.29
C VAL A 30 -12.55 16.17 -0.14
N ILE A 31 -13.53 15.58 -0.82
CA ILE A 31 -13.44 14.21 -1.33
C ILE A 31 -12.31 14.09 -2.36
N THR A 32 -12.26 14.97 -3.35
CA THR A 32 -11.23 14.95 -4.40
C THR A 32 -9.84 15.09 -3.80
N ARG A 33 -9.65 15.99 -2.83
CA ARG A 33 -8.36 16.16 -2.14
C ARG A 33 -7.96 14.90 -1.38
N ARG A 34 -8.90 14.27 -0.66
CA ARG A 34 -8.64 12.99 0.03
C ARG A 34 -8.27 11.89 -0.94
N ARG A 35 -8.95 11.81 -2.08
CA ARG A 35 -8.67 10.82 -3.13
C ARG A 35 -7.27 11.00 -3.73
N LEU A 36 -6.89 12.22 -4.09
CA LEU A 36 -5.55 12.50 -4.62
C LEU A 36 -4.44 12.13 -3.63
N ILE A 37 -4.63 12.44 -2.34
CA ILE A 37 -3.69 12.04 -1.28
C ILE A 37 -3.62 10.52 -1.17
N ALA A 38 -4.76 9.82 -1.17
CA ALA A 38 -4.81 8.36 -1.11
C ALA A 38 -4.14 7.70 -2.33
N GLU A 39 -4.36 8.23 -3.53
CA GLU A 39 -3.70 7.78 -4.76
C GLU A 39 -2.18 7.99 -4.70
N ALA A 40 -1.72 9.16 -4.27
CA ALA A 40 -0.29 9.45 -4.12
C ALA A 40 0.39 8.55 -3.07
N ILE A 41 -0.24 8.36 -1.91
CA ILE A 41 0.26 7.46 -0.85
C ILE A 41 0.31 6.02 -1.36
N SER A 42 -0.74 5.57 -2.06
CA SER A 42 -0.81 4.21 -2.60
C SER A 42 0.30 3.97 -3.63
N LYS A 43 0.51 4.91 -4.56
CA LYS A 43 1.58 4.83 -5.56
C LYS A 43 2.96 4.73 -4.89
N ASN A 44 3.25 5.62 -3.95
CA ASN A 44 4.52 5.61 -3.22
C ASN A 44 4.73 4.29 -2.45
N ARG A 45 3.68 3.69 -1.90
CA ARG A 45 3.77 2.38 -1.22
C ARG A 45 3.97 1.21 -2.18
N ILE A 46 3.38 1.26 -3.37
CA ILE A 46 3.62 0.24 -4.41
C ILE A 46 5.08 0.30 -4.86
N GLU A 47 5.61 1.51 -5.08
CA GLU A 47 7.02 1.72 -5.41
C GLU A 47 7.92 1.19 -4.29
N TRP A 48 7.63 1.55 -3.03
CA TRP A 48 8.35 1.03 -1.88
C TRP A 48 8.33 -0.51 -1.79
N ILE A 49 7.16 -1.15 -2.00
CA ILE A 49 7.03 -2.62 -2.01
C ILE A 49 7.91 -3.24 -3.09
N ARG A 50 7.92 -2.66 -4.29
CA ARG A 50 8.75 -3.14 -5.41
C ARG A 50 10.23 -3.02 -5.04
N ASP A 51 10.66 -1.86 -4.58
CA ASP A 51 12.06 -1.60 -4.27
C ASP A 51 12.57 -2.51 -3.14
N VAL A 52 11.76 -2.73 -2.09
CA VAL A 52 12.11 -3.69 -1.01
C VAL A 52 12.17 -5.12 -1.54
N ARG A 53 11.25 -5.54 -2.41
CA ARG A 53 11.28 -6.88 -3.01
C ARG A 53 12.53 -7.08 -3.87
N GLU A 54 12.89 -6.09 -4.69
CA GLU A 54 14.09 -6.12 -5.51
C GLU A 54 15.34 -6.20 -4.64
N LEU A 55 15.45 -5.35 -3.60
CA LEU A 55 16.59 -5.38 -2.68
C LEU A 55 16.71 -6.72 -1.94
N VAL A 56 15.62 -7.28 -1.40
CA VAL A 56 15.66 -8.60 -0.75
C VAL A 56 16.06 -9.70 -1.74
N THR A 57 15.56 -9.65 -2.98
CA THR A 57 15.94 -10.61 -4.03
C THR A 57 17.43 -10.49 -4.36
N SER A 58 17.91 -9.28 -4.58
CA SER A 58 19.34 -9.02 -4.84
C SER A 58 20.21 -9.44 -3.66
N PHE A 59 19.75 -9.25 -2.42
CA PHE A 59 20.45 -9.71 -1.23
C PHE A 59 20.64 -11.23 -1.27
N LEU A 60 19.55 -11.99 -1.45
CA LEU A 60 19.61 -13.45 -1.47
C LEU A 60 20.46 -14.00 -2.62
N LEU A 61 20.42 -13.38 -3.80
CA LEU A 61 21.28 -13.75 -4.91
C LEU A 61 22.77 -13.53 -4.59
N ASN A 62 23.13 -12.40 -3.98
CA ASN A 62 24.51 -12.15 -3.56
C ASN A 62 24.93 -13.09 -2.42
N TYR A 63 24.03 -13.36 -1.48
CA TYR A 63 24.25 -14.33 -0.39
C TYR A 63 24.57 -15.74 -0.92
N ASP A 64 23.87 -16.17 -1.97
CA ASP A 64 24.13 -17.45 -2.61
C ASP A 64 25.50 -17.49 -3.28
N LEU A 65 25.87 -16.39 -3.94
CA LEU A 65 27.18 -16.19 -4.58
C LEU A 65 28.32 -15.94 -3.58
N GLY A 66 28.01 -15.63 -2.31
CA GLY A 66 28.98 -15.28 -1.28
C GLY A 66 29.60 -13.90 -1.48
N ASN A 67 28.88 -12.95 -2.08
CA ASN A 67 29.36 -11.59 -2.28
C ASN A 67 29.02 -10.69 -1.08
N LEU A 68 29.80 -10.84 0.00
CA LEU A 68 29.59 -10.17 1.28
C LEU A 68 29.57 -8.63 1.18
N THR A 69 30.35 -8.04 0.26
CA THR A 69 30.41 -6.59 0.08
C THR A 69 29.06 -6.05 -0.39
N GLU A 70 28.49 -6.69 -1.41
CA GLU A 70 27.19 -6.31 -1.98
C GLU A 70 26.05 -6.65 -1.02
N GLU A 71 26.12 -7.77 -0.31
CA GLU A 71 25.16 -8.13 0.76
C GLU A 71 25.07 -7.02 1.81
N LYS A 72 26.22 -6.57 2.33
CA LYS A 72 26.29 -5.46 3.31
C LYS A 72 25.74 -4.17 2.72
N ALA A 73 26.10 -3.83 1.49
CA ALA A 73 25.59 -2.64 0.83
C ALA A 73 24.05 -2.67 0.67
N ILE A 74 23.49 -3.82 0.33
CA ILE A 74 22.04 -4.01 0.19
C ILE A 74 21.36 -3.97 1.56
N PHE A 75 21.94 -4.59 2.59
CA PHE A 75 21.44 -4.51 3.96
C PHE A 75 21.33 -3.07 4.46
N TYR A 76 22.36 -2.25 4.24
CA TYR A 76 22.30 -0.84 4.62
C TYR A 76 21.23 -0.06 3.84
N LYS A 77 21.01 -0.39 2.56
CA LYS A 77 19.89 0.21 1.80
C LYS A 77 18.54 -0.18 2.41
N LEU A 78 18.34 -1.47 2.73
CA LEU A 78 17.10 -1.96 3.35
C LEU A 78 16.86 -1.31 4.72
N SER A 79 17.89 -1.13 5.54
CA SER A 79 17.75 -0.51 6.86
C SER A 79 17.32 0.96 6.79
N LEU A 80 17.69 1.69 5.73
CA LEU A 80 17.21 3.06 5.49
C LEU A 80 15.70 3.12 5.17
N TYR A 81 15.13 2.08 4.58
CA TYR A 81 13.69 2.01 4.29
C TYR A 81 12.86 1.59 5.52
N MET A 82 13.50 1.14 6.60
CA MET A 82 12.85 0.42 7.68
C MET A 82 13.01 1.13 9.02
N SER A 83 11.88 1.56 9.60
CA SER A 83 11.87 2.12 10.96
C SER A 83 12.17 1.06 12.01
N THR A 84 13.11 1.35 12.91
CA THR A 84 13.45 0.53 14.08
C THR A 84 12.32 0.38 15.09
N LYS A 85 11.22 1.12 14.95
CA LYS A 85 10.05 1.00 15.84
C LYS A 85 9.10 -0.14 15.44
N ASN A 86 9.18 -0.64 14.21
CA ASN A 86 8.33 -1.71 13.74
C ASN A 86 8.99 -3.07 14.02
N SER A 87 8.29 -3.96 14.74
CA SER A 87 8.76 -5.31 15.06
C SER A 87 9.04 -6.14 13.83
N ASP A 88 8.16 -6.08 12.83
CA ASP A 88 8.27 -6.91 11.62
C ASP A 88 9.51 -6.51 10.80
N TYR A 89 9.81 -5.21 10.81
CA TYR A 89 11.01 -4.69 10.14
C TYR A 89 12.28 -5.10 10.88
N LYS A 90 12.26 -5.07 12.22
CA LYS A 90 13.37 -5.55 13.04
C LYS A 90 13.66 -7.03 12.80
N GLU A 91 12.62 -7.85 12.68
CA GLU A 91 12.77 -9.27 12.42
C GLU A 91 13.45 -9.53 11.07
N LEU A 92 13.00 -8.84 10.01
CA LEU A 92 13.64 -8.93 8.70
C LEU A 92 15.10 -8.45 8.73
N LEU A 93 15.37 -7.29 9.35
CA LEU A 93 16.73 -6.77 9.46
C LEU A 93 17.64 -7.70 10.27
N GLY A 94 17.12 -8.32 11.34
CA GLY A 94 17.85 -9.31 12.12
C GLY A 94 18.19 -10.56 11.30
N ALA A 95 17.23 -11.10 10.53
CA ALA A 95 17.49 -12.24 9.66
C ALA A 95 18.57 -11.93 8.59
N LEU A 96 18.56 -10.71 8.03
CA LEU A 96 19.59 -10.26 7.09
C LEU A 96 20.95 -10.08 7.77
N GLU A 97 20.98 -9.54 8.99
CA GLU A 97 22.21 -9.37 9.77
C GLU A 97 22.83 -10.72 10.14
N GLU A 98 22.02 -11.72 10.51
CA GLU A 98 22.48 -13.09 10.75
C GLU A 98 23.15 -13.71 9.51
N CYS A 99 22.63 -13.43 8.31
CA CYS A 99 23.26 -13.89 7.05
C CYS A 99 24.66 -13.31 6.86
N ILE A 100 24.87 -12.05 7.24
CA ILE A 100 26.13 -11.32 7.09
C ILE A 100 27.15 -11.73 8.16
N SER A 101 26.67 -12.15 9.32
CA SER A 101 27.46 -12.34 10.54
C SER A 101 27.95 -13.78 10.74
N ASP A 102 27.32 -14.76 10.10
CA ASP A 102 27.42 -16.16 10.50
C ASP A 102 27.73 -17.10 9.32
N ASP A 103 28.50 -18.15 9.60
CA ASP A 103 28.92 -19.20 8.65
C ASP A 103 27.95 -20.41 8.65
N LYS A 104 26.75 -20.19 9.20
CA LYS A 104 25.65 -21.18 9.31
C LYS A 104 25.15 -21.69 7.94
N PRO A 105 24.38 -22.80 7.93
CA PRO A 105 23.82 -23.36 6.70
C PRO A 105 22.91 -22.36 5.96
N LYS A 106 23.28 -22.02 4.72
CA LYS A 106 22.60 -21.02 3.87
C LYS A 106 21.09 -21.24 3.72
N ASP A 107 20.61 -22.49 3.81
CA ASP A 107 19.19 -22.83 3.62
C ASP A 107 18.27 -22.35 4.75
N LYS A 108 18.75 -22.32 5.99
CA LYS A 108 17.94 -21.82 7.10
C LYS A 108 17.77 -20.30 6.96
N HIS A 109 18.89 -19.60 6.79
CA HIS A 109 18.94 -18.16 6.61
C HIS A 109 18.07 -17.68 5.44
N ARG A 110 18.14 -18.36 4.28
CA ARG A 110 17.28 -18.05 3.13
C ARG A 110 15.80 -18.09 3.49
N ARG A 111 15.36 -19.14 4.18
CA ARG A 111 13.95 -19.29 4.58
C ARG A 111 13.52 -18.22 5.58
N ASP A 112 14.38 -17.90 6.55
CA ASP A 112 14.08 -16.90 7.57
C ASP A 112 13.94 -15.51 6.92
N VAL A 113 14.88 -15.11 6.04
CA VAL A 113 14.79 -13.85 5.28
C VAL A 113 13.53 -13.82 4.41
N ILE A 114 13.22 -14.89 3.66
CA ILE A 114 12.03 -14.94 2.81
C ILE A 114 10.76 -14.80 3.65
N SER A 115 10.66 -15.53 4.76
CA SER A 115 9.50 -15.51 5.64
C SER A 115 9.28 -14.11 6.23
N SER A 116 10.31 -13.51 6.84
CA SER A 116 10.19 -12.18 7.42
C SER A 116 9.92 -11.11 6.35
N ALA A 117 10.49 -11.23 5.14
CA ALA A 117 10.18 -10.34 4.03
C ALA A 117 8.71 -10.46 3.59
N GLN A 118 8.16 -11.67 3.50
CA GLN A 118 6.75 -11.88 3.17
C GLN A 118 5.82 -11.25 4.21
N VAL A 119 6.16 -11.35 5.50
CA VAL A 119 5.41 -10.70 6.59
C VAL A 119 5.39 -9.18 6.38
N VAL A 120 6.57 -8.57 6.21
CA VAL A 120 6.73 -7.13 5.98
C VAL A 120 5.91 -6.65 4.78
N LEU A 121 6.07 -7.31 3.63
CA LEU A 121 5.36 -6.94 2.40
C LEU A 121 3.84 -7.11 2.54
N THR A 122 3.40 -8.18 3.23
CA THR A 122 1.98 -8.44 3.49
C THR A 122 1.35 -7.36 4.37
N GLN A 123 2.03 -6.92 5.42
CA GLN A 123 1.51 -5.89 6.32
C GLN A 123 1.38 -4.53 5.61
N VAL A 124 2.37 -4.17 4.79
CA VAL A 124 2.32 -2.94 3.99
C VAL A 124 1.20 -3.02 2.94
N TRP A 125 1.04 -4.17 2.28
CA TRP A 125 -0.06 -4.42 1.34
C TRP A 125 -1.44 -4.29 2.00
N ILE A 126 -1.63 -4.89 3.18
CA ILE A 126 -2.88 -4.80 3.95
C ILE A 126 -3.18 -3.34 4.30
N ARG A 127 -2.18 -2.59 4.78
CA ARG A 127 -2.35 -1.18 5.14
C ARG A 127 -2.72 -0.32 3.92
N MET A 128 -2.07 -0.56 2.78
CA MET A 128 -2.38 0.11 1.52
C MET A 128 -3.83 -0.15 1.07
N LYS A 129 -4.29 -1.40 1.09
CA LYS A 129 -5.68 -1.74 0.76
C LYS A 129 -6.69 -1.01 1.65
N ARG A 130 -6.43 -0.96 2.97
CA ARG A 130 -7.29 -0.24 3.92
C ARG A 130 -7.35 1.26 3.61
N GLU A 131 -6.22 1.88 3.28
CA GLU A 131 -6.16 3.30 2.91
C GLU A 131 -6.85 3.60 1.58
N ALA A 132 -6.85 2.65 0.65
CA ALA A 132 -7.62 2.71 -0.59
C ALA A 132 -9.13 2.43 -0.40
N GLY A 133 -9.59 2.19 0.83
CA GLY A 133 -10.99 1.88 1.12
C GLY A 133 -11.41 0.46 0.72
N ILE A 134 -10.46 -0.42 0.42
CA ILE A 134 -10.72 -1.83 0.13
C ILE A 134 -10.88 -2.56 1.46
N ASP A 135 -12.13 -2.83 1.82
CA ASP A 135 -12.46 -3.64 3.00
C ASP A 135 -12.29 -5.15 2.72
N ARG A 136 -12.30 -5.96 3.78
CA ARG A 136 -12.13 -7.43 3.65
C ARG A 136 -13.26 -8.09 2.83
N VAL A 137 -14.45 -7.49 2.82
CA VAL A 137 -15.64 -8.04 2.17
C VAL A 137 -15.58 -7.83 0.66
N SER A 138 -15.23 -6.62 0.22
CA SER A 138 -14.97 -6.26 -1.17
C SER A 138 -13.79 -7.03 -1.73
N GLU A 139 -12.73 -7.21 -0.95
CA GLU A 139 -11.61 -8.08 -1.33
C GLU A 139 -12.03 -9.54 -1.51
N ALA A 140 -12.76 -10.13 -0.55
CA ALA A 140 -13.24 -11.51 -0.66
C ALA A 140 -14.17 -11.69 -1.87
N ARG A 141 -15.01 -10.69 -2.18
CA ARG A 141 -15.87 -10.68 -3.36
C ARG A 141 -15.07 -10.63 -4.66
N PHE A 142 -14.05 -9.77 -4.73
CA PHE A 142 -13.15 -9.66 -5.86
C PHE A 142 -12.36 -10.96 -6.10
N LEU A 143 -11.79 -11.55 -5.05
CA LEU A 143 -11.05 -12.82 -5.14
C LEU A 143 -11.94 -13.99 -5.60
N ARG A 144 -13.20 -14.03 -5.15
CA ARG A 144 -14.18 -15.02 -5.66
C ARG A 144 -14.46 -14.83 -7.14
N LYS A 145 -14.57 -13.57 -7.60
CA LYS A 145 -14.80 -13.26 -9.02
C LYS A 145 -13.59 -13.68 -9.87
N LEU A 146 -12.38 -13.29 -9.46
CA LEU A 146 -11.13 -13.73 -10.11
C LEU A 146 -11.02 -15.25 -10.19
N ARG A 147 -11.32 -15.97 -9.09
CA ARG A 147 -11.27 -17.43 -9.09
C ARG A 147 -12.22 -18.03 -10.13
N LYS A 148 -13.46 -17.54 -10.20
CA LYS A 148 -14.43 -17.98 -11.20
C LYS A 148 -13.95 -17.69 -12.62
N GLU A 149 -13.43 -16.49 -12.88
CA GLU A 149 -12.88 -16.15 -14.19
C GLU A 149 -11.68 -17.04 -14.57
N PHE A 150 -10.82 -17.41 -13.61
CA PHE A 150 -9.74 -18.37 -13.86
C PHE A 150 -10.24 -19.80 -14.13
N GLU A 151 -11.30 -20.23 -13.46
CA GLU A 151 -11.93 -21.54 -13.67
C GLU A 151 -12.69 -21.60 -15.00
N GLU A 152 -13.31 -20.50 -15.43
CA GLU A 152 -14.05 -20.36 -16.68
C GLU A 152 -13.14 -20.15 -17.90
N ASN A 153 -11.95 -19.56 -17.73
CA ASN A 153 -10.98 -19.33 -18.82
C ASN A 153 -9.90 -20.43 -18.93
N LYS A 154 -9.98 -21.49 -18.13
CA LYS A 154 -9.15 -22.69 -18.32
C LYS A 154 -9.73 -23.54 -19.47
N LEU A 155 -9.13 -23.41 -20.65
CA LEU A 155 -8.99 -24.51 -21.62
C LEU A 155 -7.99 -25.55 -21.09
#